data_AF-A0A9P4HRR4-F1
#
_entry.id   AF-A0A9P4HRR4-F1
#
_cell.length_a   1.000
_cell.length_b   1.000
_cell.length_c   1.000
_cell.angle_alpha   90.00
_cell.angle_beta   90.00
_cell.angle_gamma   90.00
#
_symmetry.space_group_name_H-M   'P 1'
#
loop_
_entity.id
_entity.type
_entity.pdbx_description
1 polymer ?
#
loop_
_entity_poly.entity_id
_entity_poly.type
_entity_poly.pdbx_seq_one_letter_code
_entity_poly.pdbx_strand_id
1 'polypeptide(L)'
;LMHPPNIKTIQALVVTSLFEWGQGVGYRAWMWIGMAVRMAQSLVAMRAETPYFKRSAAVAKTFGDEACERENRTIWSCFVVDKFMSCGSRRPATMTIEGLGVPLPLGEQDYAFGSRPTARHTYKNVRDSPSLQKAYGTVEHHFYVLCRGIDIWSKIYGWVADGGRAIPGMTDPENAPWIESSFWNGLRKELLDWRDTQEDRMKYPRAKVAVHAVFGHAEVFALINLTYYLSIIFLRREYIPFLPVAETAPRGPIDPPLLTAVAPAGWWDENAAELFDAAAQITYITEELLQANAPLMMPYAGFCVYTAAAMNLYITAFPDLNHGRSTHAASLAECNIKYLRELQSVWKIADEWVSVISHARSLFQRVASNKTEFKDKCRQDYAHLENSM
;
A
#
# COMPACT_ATOMS: atom_id res chain seq x y z
N LEU A 1 3.49 -6.53 -36.43
CA LEU A 1 2.20 -5.83 -36.68
C LEU A 1 1.48 -5.72 -35.36
N MET A 2 1.17 -4.51 -34.88
CA MET A 2 0.39 -4.33 -33.65
C MET A 2 -1.10 -4.55 -33.98
N HIS A 3 -1.72 -5.53 -33.34
CA HIS A 3 -3.17 -5.72 -33.39
C HIS A 3 -3.88 -4.60 -32.61
N PRO A 4 -5.14 -4.26 -32.93
CA PRO A 4 -5.91 -3.30 -32.16
C PRO A 4 -6.00 -3.73 -30.68
N PRO A 5 -6.10 -2.76 -29.76
CA PRO A 5 -6.22 -3.06 -28.34
C PRO A 5 -7.45 -3.93 -28.08
N ASN A 6 -7.29 -4.97 -27.26
CA ASN A 6 -8.40 -5.82 -26.84
C ASN A 6 -8.22 -6.22 -25.37
N ILE A 7 -9.34 -6.50 -24.71
CA ILE A 7 -9.40 -6.75 -23.26
C ILE A 7 -8.53 -7.94 -22.85
N LYS A 8 -8.50 -9.03 -23.62
CA LYS A 8 -7.74 -10.24 -23.27
C LYS A 8 -6.24 -9.97 -23.26
N THR A 9 -5.74 -9.20 -24.23
CA THR A 9 -4.34 -8.78 -24.27
C THR A 9 -4.00 -7.88 -23.08
N ILE A 10 -4.86 -6.93 -22.74
CA ILE A 10 -4.66 -6.07 -21.55
C ILE A 10 -4.59 -6.93 -20.27
N GLN A 11 -5.56 -7.83 -20.08
CA GLN A 11 -5.58 -8.72 -18.91
C GLN A 11 -4.34 -9.61 -18.83
N ALA A 12 -3.90 -10.18 -19.96
CA ALA A 12 -2.67 -10.98 -20.02
C ALA A 12 -1.43 -10.15 -19.65
N LEU A 13 -1.33 -8.91 -20.13
CA LEU A 13 -0.22 -8.00 -19.81
C LEU A 13 -0.22 -7.60 -18.32
N VAL A 14 -1.40 -7.36 -17.72
CA VAL A 14 -1.53 -7.12 -16.28
C VAL A 14 -1.02 -8.32 -15.48
N VAL A 15 -1.45 -9.53 -15.80
CA VAL A 15 -0.99 -10.75 -15.10
C VAL A 15 0.52 -10.96 -15.31
N THR A 16 1.02 -10.73 -16.53
CA THR A 16 2.46 -10.82 -16.83
C THR A 16 3.27 -9.81 -16.02
N SER A 17 2.76 -8.59 -15.83
CA SER A 17 3.44 -7.58 -15.01
C SER A 17 3.57 -8.00 -13.54
N LEU A 18 2.50 -8.58 -12.96
CA LEU A 18 2.52 -9.11 -11.59
C LEU A 18 3.51 -10.29 -11.45
N PHE A 19 3.55 -11.17 -12.45
CA PHE A 19 4.50 -12.28 -12.48
C PHE A 19 5.95 -11.77 -12.51
N GLU A 20 6.29 -10.86 -13.43
CA GLU A 20 7.65 -10.31 -13.53
C GLU A 20 8.07 -9.57 -12.26
N TRP A 21 7.13 -8.92 -11.56
CA TRP A 21 7.39 -8.32 -10.26
C TRP A 21 7.73 -9.38 -9.21
N GLY A 22 6.95 -10.46 -9.13
CA GLY A 22 7.26 -11.58 -8.25
C GLY A 22 8.58 -12.29 -8.58
N GLN A 23 9.03 -12.24 -9.85
CA GLN A 23 10.35 -12.72 -10.25
C GLN A 23 11.50 -11.75 -9.89
N GLY A 24 11.21 -10.60 -9.29
CA GLY A 24 12.21 -9.58 -8.93
C GLY A 24 12.66 -8.71 -10.11
N VAL A 25 12.02 -8.80 -11.28
CA VAL A 25 12.43 -8.07 -12.48
C VAL A 25 11.59 -6.80 -12.68
N GLY A 26 11.80 -5.84 -11.79
CA GLY A 26 10.94 -4.65 -11.67
C GLY A 26 10.80 -3.80 -12.95
N TYR A 27 11.85 -3.70 -13.79
CA TYR A 27 11.75 -2.95 -15.04
C TYR A 27 10.84 -3.64 -16.06
N ARG A 28 10.83 -4.98 -16.13
CA ARG A 28 9.94 -5.74 -17.03
C ARG A 28 8.50 -5.60 -16.56
N ALA A 29 8.27 -5.73 -15.25
CA ALA A 29 6.96 -5.49 -14.65
C ALA A 29 6.41 -4.12 -15.06
N TRP A 30 7.22 -3.06 -14.90
CA TRP A 30 6.84 -1.69 -15.26
C TRP A 30 6.57 -1.51 -16.77
N MET A 31 7.37 -2.13 -17.64
CA MET A 31 7.14 -2.07 -19.09
C MET A 31 5.84 -2.78 -19.50
N TRP A 32 5.55 -3.95 -18.96
CA TRP A 32 4.34 -4.71 -19.29
C TRP A 32 3.07 -3.98 -18.83
N ILE A 33 3.06 -3.45 -17.61
CA ILE A 33 1.91 -2.67 -17.14
C ILE A 33 1.77 -1.38 -17.94
N GLY A 34 2.87 -0.69 -18.30
CA GLY A 34 2.85 0.47 -19.18
C GLY A 34 2.19 0.19 -20.53
N MET A 35 2.50 -0.96 -21.15
CA MET A 35 1.82 -1.41 -22.37
C MET A 35 0.32 -1.64 -22.14
N ALA A 36 -0.06 -2.34 -21.06
CA ALA A 36 -1.46 -2.59 -20.71
C ALA A 36 -2.24 -1.29 -20.51
N VAL A 37 -1.65 -0.31 -19.81
CA VAL A 37 -2.21 1.01 -19.56
C VAL A 37 -2.44 1.76 -20.87
N ARG A 38 -1.47 1.79 -21.78
CA ARG A 38 -1.62 2.46 -23.08
C ARG A 38 -2.72 1.81 -23.93
N MET A 39 -2.84 0.47 -23.91
CA MET A 39 -3.92 -0.24 -24.58
C MET A 39 -5.29 0.06 -23.94
N ALA A 40 -5.38 0.13 -22.61
CA ALA A 40 -6.59 0.48 -21.89
C ALA A 40 -7.04 1.93 -22.16
N GLN A 41 -6.11 2.88 -22.12
CA GLN A 41 -6.37 4.28 -22.49
C GLN A 41 -6.87 4.40 -23.94
N SER A 42 -6.28 3.63 -24.86
CA SER A 42 -6.73 3.60 -26.25
C SER A 42 -8.16 3.05 -26.38
N LEU A 43 -8.55 2.01 -25.63
CA LEU A 43 -9.94 1.53 -25.61
C LEU A 43 -10.92 2.61 -25.14
N VAL A 44 -10.57 3.34 -24.06
CA VAL A 44 -11.41 4.42 -23.53
C VAL A 44 -11.55 5.56 -24.56
N ALA A 45 -10.46 5.96 -25.21
CA ALA A 45 -10.47 7.00 -26.24
C ALA A 45 -11.31 6.59 -27.46
N MET A 46 -11.11 5.37 -27.97
CA MET A 46 -11.88 4.85 -29.10
C MET A 46 -13.38 4.82 -28.81
N ARG A 47 -13.80 4.49 -27.58
CA ARG A 47 -15.21 4.56 -27.16
C ARG A 47 -15.76 5.99 -27.19
N ALA A 48 -15.00 6.96 -26.69
CA ALA A 48 -15.41 8.36 -26.67
C ALA A 48 -15.53 8.96 -28.09
N GLU A 49 -14.70 8.49 -29.03
CA GLU A 49 -14.66 8.96 -30.42
C GLU A 49 -15.73 8.29 -31.31
N THR A 50 -16.19 7.08 -30.96
CA THR A 50 -17.13 6.33 -31.79
C THR A 50 -18.54 6.98 -31.80
N PRO A 51 -19.08 7.39 -32.96
CA PRO A 51 -20.41 8.02 -33.08
C PRO A 51 -21.57 7.16 -32.55
N TYR A 52 -21.37 5.83 -32.51
CA TYR A 52 -22.30 4.83 -32.00
C TYR A 52 -22.59 4.99 -30.50
N PHE A 53 -21.59 5.43 -29.71
CA PHE A 53 -21.76 5.75 -28.27
C PHE A 53 -22.35 7.14 -28.03
N LYS A 54 -22.17 8.09 -28.98
CA LYS A 54 -22.74 9.43 -28.91
C LYS A 54 -24.25 9.49 -29.21
N ARG A 55 -24.86 8.42 -29.75
CA ARG A 55 -26.18 8.51 -30.38
C ARG A 55 -27.28 7.58 -29.87
N SER A 56 -27.06 6.72 -28.86
CA SER A 56 -28.14 5.81 -28.44
C SER A 56 -27.99 5.18 -27.07
N ALA A 57 -28.89 5.52 -26.15
CA ALA A 57 -29.20 4.73 -24.95
C ALA A 57 -29.65 3.28 -25.26
N ALA A 58 -29.99 2.96 -26.52
CA ALA A 58 -30.40 1.62 -26.96
C ALA A 58 -29.24 0.75 -27.48
N VAL A 59 -28.05 1.31 -27.73
CA VAL A 59 -26.85 0.56 -28.15
C VAL A 59 -26.01 0.08 -26.96
N ALA A 60 -26.00 0.86 -25.88
CA ALA A 60 -25.47 0.42 -24.59
C ALA A 60 -26.19 -0.86 -24.09
N LYS A 61 -27.42 -1.11 -24.56
CA LYS A 61 -28.18 -2.35 -24.33
C LYS A 61 -27.67 -3.56 -25.14
N THR A 62 -26.93 -3.38 -26.23
CA THR A 62 -26.57 -4.44 -27.20
C THR A 62 -25.17 -5.02 -26.99
N PHE A 63 -24.21 -4.19 -26.54
CA PHE A 63 -22.95 -4.68 -25.95
C PHE A 63 -23.21 -4.88 -24.46
N GLY A 64 -23.78 -6.03 -24.10
CA GLY A 64 -24.35 -6.31 -22.78
C GLY A 64 -23.54 -5.73 -21.62
N ASP A 65 -24.25 -5.19 -20.62
CA ASP A 65 -23.68 -4.50 -19.46
C ASP A 65 -22.50 -5.24 -18.81
N GLU A 66 -22.48 -6.58 -18.87
CA GLU A 66 -21.38 -7.45 -18.46
C GLU A 66 -20.06 -7.20 -19.21
N ALA A 67 -20.10 -7.02 -20.54
CA ALA A 67 -18.90 -6.75 -21.34
C ALA A 67 -18.34 -5.36 -21.05
N CYS A 68 -19.23 -4.39 -20.79
CA CYS A 68 -18.85 -3.05 -20.33
C CYS A 68 -18.22 -3.10 -18.93
N GLU A 69 -18.83 -3.85 -18.01
CA GLU A 69 -18.33 -4.01 -16.64
C GLU A 69 -16.99 -4.75 -16.59
N ARG A 70 -16.82 -5.81 -17.38
CA ARG A 70 -15.55 -6.52 -17.51
C ARG A 70 -14.43 -5.59 -17.98
N GLU A 71 -14.73 -4.70 -18.92
CA GLU A 71 -13.76 -3.70 -19.36
C GLU A 71 -13.45 -2.69 -18.24
N ASN A 72 -14.47 -2.15 -17.57
CA ASN A 72 -14.26 -1.21 -16.46
C ASN A 72 -13.41 -1.83 -15.35
N ARG A 73 -13.72 -3.06 -14.90
CA ARG A 73 -12.90 -3.79 -13.94
C ARG A 73 -11.47 -4.00 -14.44
N THR A 74 -11.28 -4.29 -15.73
CA THR A 74 -9.94 -4.42 -16.33
C THR A 74 -9.17 -3.09 -16.27
N ILE A 75 -9.81 -1.97 -16.58
CA ILE A 75 -9.19 -0.63 -16.52
C ILE A 75 -8.81 -0.25 -15.08
N TRP A 76 -9.69 -0.53 -14.11
CA TRP A 76 -9.41 -0.31 -12.70
C TRP A 76 -8.32 -1.23 -12.15
N SER A 77 -8.23 -2.48 -12.65
CA SER A 77 -7.10 -3.37 -12.34
C SER A 77 -5.79 -2.84 -12.92
N CYS A 78 -5.79 -2.30 -14.15
CA CYS A 78 -4.62 -1.62 -14.70
C CYS A 78 -4.17 -0.47 -13.79
N PHE A 79 -5.11 0.32 -13.26
CA PHE A 79 -4.81 1.40 -12.32
C PHE A 79 -4.14 0.86 -11.05
N VAL A 80 -4.70 -0.16 -10.40
CA VAL A 80 -4.13 -0.75 -9.18
C VAL A 80 -2.72 -1.29 -9.43
N VAL A 81 -2.52 -2.02 -10.52
CA VAL A 81 -1.23 -2.64 -10.81
C VAL A 81 -0.19 -1.62 -11.28
N ASP A 82 -0.57 -0.57 -12.02
CA ASP A 82 0.31 0.55 -12.35
C ASP A 82 0.86 1.20 -11.07
N LYS A 83 0.00 1.39 -10.05
CA LYS A 83 0.39 1.92 -8.75
C LYS A 83 1.30 0.98 -7.96
N PHE A 84 1.06 -0.33 -7.98
CA PHE A 84 1.98 -1.30 -7.36
C PHE A 84 3.38 -1.28 -7.96
N MET A 85 3.50 -1.03 -9.27
CA MET A 85 4.78 -1.03 -9.98
C MET A 85 5.49 0.33 -9.97
N SER A 86 4.84 1.37 -9.44
CA SER A 86 5.35 2.73 -9.41
C SER A 86 6.21 2.98 -8.17
N CYS A 87 7.30 3.73 -8.34
CA CYS A 87 8.23 4.05 -7.26
C CYS A 87 8.85 5.44 -7.50
N GLY A 88 8.31 6.43 -6.79
CA GLY A 88 8.73 7.83 -6.85
C GLY A 88 8.85 8.38 -8.29
N SER A 89 9.70 9.38 -8.43
CA SER A 89 10.07 10.04 -9.68
C SER A 89 10.80 9.14 -10.68
N ARG A 90 11.45 8.06 -10.22
CA ARG A 90 12.22 7.14 -11.08
C ARG A 90 11.32 6.21 -11.89
N ARG A 91 10.17 5.84 -11.34
CA ARG A 91 9.14 5.03 -12.00
C ARG A 91 7.76 5.64 -11.70
N PRO A 92 7.41 6.76 -12.35
CA PRO A 92 6.15 7.43 -12.07
C PRO A 92 4.97 6.56 -12.52
N ALA A 93 3.86 6.66 -11.79
CA ALA A 93 2.59 6.07 -12.20
C ALA A 93 2.08 6.75 -13.47
N THR A 94 1.59 5.95 -14.41
CA THR A 94 1.04 6.46 -15.67
C THR A 94 -0.42 6.89 -15.48
N MET A 95 -1.15 6.26 -14.57
CA MET A 95 -2.57 6.50 -14.34
C MET A 95 -2.79 7.35 -13.08
N THR A 96 -3.67 8.34 -13.19
CA THR A 96 -4.23 9.07 -12.04
C THR A 96 -5.68 8.67 -11.84
N ILE A 97 -6.13 8.63 -10.59
CA ILE A 97 -7.49 8.19 -10.29
C ILE A 97 -8.54 9.18 -10.83
N GLU A 98 -8.22 10.47 -10.86
CA GLU A 98 -9.05 11.51 -11.47
C GLU A 98 -9.07 11.43 -13.01
N GLY A 99 -7.94 11.03 -13.61
CA GLY A 99 -7.77 11.00 -15.07
C GLY A 99 -8.44 9.81 -15.76
N LEU A 100 -8.90 8.82 -14.99
CA LEU A 100 -9.53 7.60 -15.52
C LEU A 100 -10.82 7.88 -16.31
N GLY A 101 -11.67 8.79 -15.84
CA GLY A 101 -12.91 9.20 -16.52
C GLY A 101 -13.96 8.10 -16.73
N VAL A 102 -13.70 6.84 -16.36
CA VAL A 102 -14.62 5.71 -16.47
C VAL A 102 -15.44 5.51 -15.18
N PRO A 103 -16.62 4.88 -15.26
CA PRO A 103 -17.39 4.51 -14.08
C PRO A 103 -16.60 3.60 -13.13
N LEU A 104 -16.91 3.70 -11.84
CA LEU A 104 -16.43 2.75 -10.83
C LEU A 104 -16.93 1.32 -11.15
N PRO A 105 -16.19 0.29 -10.71
CA PRO A 105 -16.69 -1.09 -10.72
C PRO A 105 -18.02 -1.17 -9.97
N LEU A 106 -18.90 -2.05 -10.44
CA LEU A 106 -20.13 -2.37 -9.73
C LEU A 106 -19.83 -3.02 -8.38
N GLY A 107 -20.80 -2.95 -7.46
CA GLY A 107 -20.78 -3.79 -6.28
C GLY A 107 -20.76 -5.28 -6.65
N GLU A 108 -20.21 -6.12 -5.78
CA GLU A 108 -20.07 -7.55 -6.05
C GLU A 108 -21.39 -8.30 -6.26
N GLN A 109 -22.44 -8.01 -5.50
CA GLN A 109 -23.78 -8.57 -5.73
C GLN A 109 -24.35 -8.09 -7.05
N ASP A 110 -24.27 -6.79 -7.33
CA ASP A 110 -24.77 -6.25 -8.60
C ASP A 110 -24.04 -6.89 -9.79
N TYR A 111 -22.74 -7.12 -9.66
CA TYR A 111 -21.95 -7.82 -10.66
C TYR A 111 -22.35 -9.30 -10.77
N ALA A 112 -22.47 -10.01 -9.65
CA ALA A 112 -22.78 -11.44 -9.62
C ALA A 112 -24.18 -11.77 -10.17
N PHE A 113 -25.17 -10.91 -9.92
CA PHE A 113 -26.54 -11.09 -10.39
C PHE A 113 -26.83 -10.41 -11.74
N GLY A 114 -25.85 -9.71 -12.32
CA GLY A 114 -26.05 -8.92 -13.54
C GLY A 114 -27.07 -7.78 -13.35
N SER A 115 -27.19 -7.26 -12.13
CA SER A 115 -28.07 -6.15 -11.80
C SER A 115 -27.65 -4.88 -12.53
N ARG A 116 -28.64 -4.05 -12.84
CA ARG A 116 -28.44 -2.79 -13.58
C ARG A 116 -28.78 -1.62 -12.67
N PRO A 117 -27.80 -1.01 -11.99
CA PRO A 117 -28.08 0.16 -11.17
C PRO A 117 -28.56 1.32 -12.05
N THR A 118 -29.46 2.12 -11.50
CA THR A 118 -30.07 3.27 -12.20
C THR A 118 -29.04 4.35 -12.54
N ALA A 119 -27.94 4.44 -11.78
CA ALA A 119 -26.85 5.37 -11.99
C ALA A 119 -25.50 4.67 -11.84
N ARG A 120 -24.52 5.07 -12.65
CA ARG A 120 -23.13 4.67 -12.53
C ARG A 120 -22.27 5.88 -12.17
N HIS A 121 -21.59 5.82 -11.03
CA HIS A 121 -20.76 6.93 -10.55
C HIS A 121 -19.30 6.74 -11.01
N THR A 122 -18.66 7.84 -11.41
CA THR A 122 -17.20 7.90 -11.54
C THR A 122 -16.57 8.20 -10.18
N TYR A 123 -15.24 8.08 -10.08
CA TYR A 123 -14.52 8.50 -8.88
C TYR A 123 -14.83 9.95 -8.47
N LYS A 124 -14.88 10.88 -9.43
CA LYS A 124 -15.20 12.30 -9.16
C LYS A 124 -16.58 12.45 -8.51
N ASN A 125 -17.59 11.72 -9.00
CA ASN A 125 -18.93 11.79 -8.42
C ASN A 125 -18.95 11.35 -6.96
N VAL A 126 -18.24 10.26 -6.62
CA VAL A 126 -18.16 9.77 -5.24
C VAL A 126 -17.34 10.72 -4.37
N ARG A 127 -16.18 11.19 -4.85
CA ARG A 127 -15.32 12.12 -4.11
C ARG A 127 -16.05 13.41 -3.73
N ASP A 128 -16.83 13.96 -4.66
CA ASP A 128 -17.50 15.26 -4.47
C ASP A 128 -18.82 15.14 -3.67
N SER A 129 -19.18 13.95 -3.17
CA SER A 129 -20.43 13.69 -2.43
C SER A 129 -20.22 12.85 -1.17
N PRO A 130 -20.32 13.43 0.05
CA PRO A 130 -20.16 12.69 1.30
C PRO A 130 -21.11 11.49 1.47
N SER A 131 -22.35 11.61 0.98
CA SER A 131 -23.31 10.51 0.99
C SER A 131 -22.87 9.34 0.12
N LEU A 132 -22.28 9.62 -1.05
CA LEU A 132 -21.75 8.58 -1.91
C LEU A 132 -20.46 7.97 -1.33
N GLN A 133 -19.58 8.76 -0.73
CA GLN A 133 -18.38 8.22 -0.06
C GLN A 133 -18.76 7.15 0.97
N LYS A 134 -19.80 7.41 1.77
CA LYS A 134 -20.31 6.44 2.74
C LYS A 134 -20.97 5.21 2.07
N ALA A 135 -21.72 5.41 0.99
CA ALA A 135 -22.37 4.30 0.26
C ALA A 135 -21.34 3.34 -0.39
N TYR A 136 -20.23 3.88 -0.87
CA TYR A 136 -19.14 3.11 -1.48
C TYR A 136 -18.11 2.59 -0.46
N GLY A 137 -18.21 2.97 0.81
CA GLY A 137 -17.33 2.51 1.91
C GLY A 137 -17.72 1.14 2.48
N THR A 138 -18.21 0.21 1.66
CA THR A 138 -18.81 -1.07 2.12
C THR A 138 -18.08 -2.29 1.53
N VAL A 139 -18.25 -3.47 2.15
CA VAL A 139 -17.78 -4.77 1.63
C VAL A 139 -18.24 -4.99 0.19
N GLU A 140 -19.46 -4.55 -0.13
CA GLU A 140 -20.05 -4.64 -1.47
C GLU A 140 -19.22 -3.89 -2.53
N HIS A 141 -18.60 -2.78 -2.15
CA HIS A 141 -17.80 -1.93 -3.02
C HIS A 141 -16.30 -2.03 -2.70
N HIS A 142 -15.84 -3.18 -2.19
CA HIS A 142 -14.46 -3.36 -1.73
C HIS A 142 -13.42 -3.04 -2.82
N PHE A 143 -13.75 -3.22 -4.11
CA PHE A 143 -12.81 -2.92 -5.19
C PHE A 143 -12.58 -1.41 -5.28
N TYR A 144 -13.61 -0.58 -5.14
CA TYR A 144 -13.44 0.87 -5.02
C TYR A 144 -12.61 1.24 -3.79
N VAL A 145 -12.92 0.64 -2.63
CA VAL A 145 -12.21 0.91 -1.37
C VAL A 145 -10.72 0.61 -1.54
N LEU A 146 -10.38 -0.52 -2.15
CA LEU A 146 -9.01 -0.91 -2.47
C LEU A 146 -8.35 0.07 -3.44
N CYS A 147 -9.00 0.44 -4.55
CA CYS A 147 -8.47 1.43 -5.50
C CYS A 147 -8.12 2.76 -4.81
N ARG A 148 -8.97 3.25 -3.90
CA ARG A 148 -8.68 4.46 -3.12
C ARG A 148 -7.52 4.28 -2.17
N GLY A 149 -7.46 3.16 -1.44
CA GLY A 149 -6.34 2.86 -0.56
C GLY A 149 -5.00 2.82 -1.31
N ILE A 150 -4.98 2.18 -2.48
CA ILE A 150 -3.77 2.07 -3.32
C ILE A 150 -3.35 3.42 -3.90
N ASP A 151 -4.29 4.31 -4.24
CA ASP A 151 -3.96 5.68 -4.65
C ASP A 151 -3.26 6.47 -3.54
N ILE A 152 -3.80 6.39 -2.31
CA ILE A 152 -3.23 7.04 -1.13
C ILE A 152 -1.86 6.46 -0.80
N TRP A 153 -1.75 5.13 -0.77
CA TRP A 153 -0.49 4.42 -0.59
C TRP A 153 0.56 4.87 -1.61
N SER A 154 0.20 4.98 -2.89
CA SER A 154 1.13 5.40 -3.94
C SER A 154 1.67 6.82 -3.73
N LYS A 155 0.86 7.75 -3.19
CA LYS A 155 1.32 9.10 -2.84
C LYS A 155 2.31 9.07 -1.67
N ILE A 156 1.99 8.31 -0.62
CA ILE A 156 2.85 8.14 0.56
C ILE A 156 4.18 7.49 0.16
N TYR A 157 4.11 6.36 -0.54
CA TYR A 157 5.29 5.63 -1.01
C TYR A 157 6.12 6.46 -1.99
N GLY A 158 5.47 7.20 -2.89
CA GLY A 158 6.14 8.12 -3.80
C GLY A 158 6.95 9.19 -3.07
N TRP A 159 6.36 9.82 -2.06
CA TRP A 159 7.05 10.80 -1.21
C TRP A 159 8.28 10.19 -0.51
N VAL A 160 8.14 9.02 0.10
CA VAL A 160 9.26 8.32 0.75
C VAL A 160 10.35 7.96 -0.27
N ALA A 161 9.96 7.39 -1.42
CA ALA A 161 10.89 6.99 -2.48
C ALA A 161 11.64 8.19 -3.12
N ASP A 162 11.05 9.37 -3.10
CA ASP A 162 11.67 10.62 -3.56
C ASP A 162 12.57 11.28 -2.50
N GLY A 163 12.74 10.63 -1.34
CA GLY A 163 13.66 11.04 -0.28
C GLY A 163 12.95 11.47 1.00
N GLY A 164 11.61 11.47 1.04
CA GLY A 164 10.82 11.71 2.24
C GLY A 164 11.19 13.02 2.93
N ARG A 165 11.58 12.92 4.21
CA ARG A 165 12.05 14.07 5.01
C ARG A 165 13.34 14.71 4.45
N ALA A 166 14.15 13.98 3.68
CA ALA A 166 15.39 14.50 3.10
C ALA A 166 15.18 15.40 1.87
N ILE A 167 13.96 15.49 1.35
CA ILE A 167 13.61 16.44 0.29
C ILE A 167 13.85 17.87 0.80
N PRO A 168 14.50 18.76 0.02
CA PRO A 168 14.75 20.14 0.42
C PRO A 168 13.47 20.85 0.88
N GLY A 169 13.53 21.52 2.04
CA GLY A 169 12.40 22.22 2.67
C GLY A 169 11.50 21.36 3.57
N MET A 170 11.58 20.03 3.51
CA MET A 170 10.76 19.14 4.37
C MET A 170 11.17 19.14 5.86
N THR A 171 12.27 19.81 6.21
CA THR A 171 12.73 19.97 7.60
C THR A 171 12.45 21.36 8.18
N ASP A 172 11.87 22.25 7.38
CA ASP A 172 11.45 23.59 7.81
C ASP A 172 10.26 23.49 8.77
N PRO A 173 10.08 24.45 9.70
CA PRO A 173 9.06 24.36 10.74
C PRO A 173 7.64 24.14 10.21
N GLU A 174 7.27 24.77 9.09
CA GLU A 174 5.96 24.64 8.44
C GLU A 174 5.68 23.24 7.86
N ASN A 175 6.73 22.46 7.59
CA ASN A 175 6.65 21.11 7.04
C ASN A 175 6.84 20.02 8.10
N ALA A 176 7.02 20.40 9.38
CA ALA A 176 7.09 19.43 10.46
C ALA A 176 5.78 18.61 10.55
N PRO A 177 5.86 17.31 10.85
CA PRO A 177 4.73 16.40 10.69
C PRO A 177 3.56 16.67 11.65
N TRP A 178 3.78 17.40 12.75
CA TRP A 178 2.73 17.85 13.67
C TRP A 178 2.05 19.16 13.25
N ILE A 179 2.48 19.81 12.17
CA ILE A 179 1.81 21.00 11.64
C ILE A 179 0.64 20.58 10.76
N GLU A 180 -0.54 21.13 11.06
CA GLU A 180 -1.80 20.74 10.41
C GLU A 180 -1.77 20.95 8.89
N SER A 181 -1.14 22.04 8.42
CA SER A 181 -0.99 22.38 7.01
C SER A 181 0.20 21.73 6.31
N SER A 182 1.01 20.93 7.02
CA SER A 182 2.19 20.28 6.42
C SER A 182 1.78 19.28 5.34
N PHE A 183 2.66 19.09 4.36
CA PHE A 183 2.48 18.07 3.32
C PHE A 183 2.27 16.67 3.93
N TRP A 184 3.07 16.32 4.94
CA TRP A 184 2.96 15.06 5.65
C TRP A 184 1.59 14.88 6.31
N ASN A 185 1.11 15.90 7.03
CA ASN A 185 -0.18 15.80 7.69
C ASN A 185 -1.34 15.74 6.69
N GLY A 186 -1.20 16.35 5.51
CA GLY A 186 -2.12 16.18 4.39
C GLY A 186 -2.25 14.71 3.95
N LEU A 187 -1.12 14.00 3.79
CA LEU A 187 -1.12 12.55 3.47
C LEU A 187 -1.75 11.72 4.60
N ARG A 188 -1.40 12.00 5.86
CA ARG A 188 -2.00 11.34 7.03
C ARG A 188 -3.51 11.56 7.07
N LYS A 189 -3.97 12.79 6.86
CA LYS A 189 -5.39 13.13 6.85
C LYS A 189 -6.13 12.41 5.73
N GLU A 190 -5.60 12.37 4.51
CA GLU A 190 -6.23 11.64 3.40
C GLU A 190 -6.41 10.15 3.74
N LEU A 191 -5.40 9.52 4.37
CA LEU A 191 -5.46 8.13 4.82
C LEU A 191 -6.53 7.89 5.89
N LEU A 192 -6.59 8.75 6.91
CA LEU A 192 -7.56 8.62 8.01
C LEU A 192 -8.99 8.91 7.54
N ASP A 193 -9.18 9.96 6.73
CA ASP A 193 -10.48 10.28 6.15
C ASP A 193 -10.98 9.09 5.27
N TRP A 194 -10.11 8.48 4.46
CA TRP A 194 -10.45 7.25 3.72
C TRP A 194 -10.83 6.11 4.65
N ARG A 195 -10.09 5.89 5.74
CA ARG A 195 -10.40 4.85 6.72
C ARG A 195 -11.74 5.09 7.39
N ASP A 196 -12.10 6.34 7.65
CA ASP A 196 -13.36 6.72 8.32
C ASP A 196 -14.59 6.58 7.42
N THR A 197 -14.44 6.74 6.11
CA THR A 197 -15.55 6.50 5.16
C THR A 197 -15.99 5.03 5.10
N GLN A 198 -15.14 4.10 5.55
CA GLN A 198 -15.43 2.66 5.55
C GLN A 198 -16.36 2.28 6.72
N GLU A 199 -17.21 1.30 6.49
CA GLU A 199 -17.98 0.64 7.54
C GLU A 199 -17.09 -0.13 8.52
N ASP A 200 -17.55 -0.28 9.76
CA ASP A 200 -16.78 -0.93 10.84
C ASP A 200 -16.37 -2.37 10.51
N ARG A 201 -17.21 -3.10 9.75
CA ARG A 201 -16.90 -4.49 9.36
C ARG A 201 -15.75 -4.60 8.34
N MET A 202 -15.29 -3.49 7.75
CA MET A 202 -14.12 -3.47 6.85
C MET A 202 -12.80 -3.17 7.58
N LYS A 203 -12.86 -2.84 8.88
CA LYS A 203 -11.71 -2.38 9.66
C LYS A 203 -11.16 -3.49 10.55
N TYR A 204 -9.96 -4.00 10.24
CA TYR A 204 -9.17 -4.78 11.19
C TYR A 204 -8.60 -3.86 12.30
N PRO A 205 -8.42 -4.32 13.56
CA PRO A 205 -8.80 -5.63 14.13
C PRO A 205 -10.26 -5.70 14.60
N ARG A 206 -11.07 -4.65 14.37
CA ARG A 206 -12.49 -4.60 14.79
C ARG A 206 -13.32 -5.69 14.15
N ALA A 207 -13.11 -5.94 12.86
CA ALA A 207 -13.54 -7.14 12.16
C ALA A 207 -12.39 -8.12 12.02
N LYS A 208 -12.70 -9.42 12.10
CA LYS A 208 -11.74 -10.52 12.03
C LYS A 208 -11.67 -11.12 10.64
N VAL A 209 -10.48 -11.57 10.23
CA VAL A 209 -10.26 -12.18 8.91
C VAL A 209 -11.15 -13.41 8.74
N ALA A 210 -11.30 -14.22 9.80
CA ALA A 210 -12.12 -15.43 9.78
C ALA A 210 -13.58 -15.17 9.36
N VAL A 211 -14.17 -14.05 9.76
CA VAL A 211 -15.55 -13.70 9.37
C VAL A 211 -15.64 -13.43 7.88
N HIS A 212 -14.68 -12.69 7.31
CA HIS A 212 -14.62 -12.42 5.87
C HIS A 212 -14.28 -13.66 5.06
N ALA A 213 -13.50 -14.59 5.62
CA ALA A 213 -13.19 -15.87 4.98
C ALA A 213 -14.45 -16.71 4.75
N VAL A 214 -15.41 -16.73 5.70
CA VAL A 214 -16.70 -17.42 5.53
C VAL A 214 -17.47 -16.92 4.30
N PHE A 215 -17.33 -15.63 3.97
CA PHE A 215 -17.99 -15.01 2.81
C PHE A 215 -17.10 -14.99 1.55
N GLY A 216 -15.92 -15.62 1.57
CA GLY A 216 -14.99 -15.62 0.42
C GLY A 216 -14.29 -14.29 0.16
N HIS A 217 -14.26 -13.38 1.14
CA HIS A 217 -13.69 -12.03 1.02
C HIS A 217 -12.39 -11.84 1.83
N ALA A 218 -11.80 -12.92 2.37
CA ALA A 218 -10.63 -12.83 3.26
C ALA A 218 -9.46 -12.06 2.62
N GLU A 219 -9.11 -12.41 1.37
CA GLU A 219 -7.97 -11.83 0.67
C GLU A 219 -8.13 -10.33 0.43
N VAL A 220 -9.30 -9.89 -0.03
CA VAL A 220 -9.54 -8.47 -0.32
C VAL A 220 -9.68 -7.65 0.95
N PHE A 221 -10.31 -8.21 2.00
CA PHE A 221 -10.32 -7.61 3.33
C PHE A 221 -8.89 -7.43 3.86
N ALA A 222 -8.06 -8.45 3.74
CA ALA A 222 -6.67 -8.38 4.14
C ALA A 222 -5.90 -7.33 3.32
N LEU A 223 -6.01 -7.32 1.99
CA LEU A 223 -5.33 -6.31 1.15
C LEU A 223 -5.66 -4.88 1.56
N ILE A 224 -6.94 -4.56 1.79
CA ILE A 224 -7.36 -3.22 2.24
C ILE A 224 -6.69 -2.83 3.57
N ASN A 225 -6.67 -3.76 4.52
CA ASN A 225 -6.11 -3.51 5.85
C ASN A 225 -4.57 -3.49 5.84
N LEU A 226 -3.94 -4.36 5.06
CA LEU A 226 -2.49 -4.35 4.82
C LEU A 226 -2.06 -3.02 4.21
N THR A 227 -2.78 -2.51 3.20
CA THR A 227 -2.52 -1.18 2.62
C THR A 227 -2.64 -0.06 3.66
N TYR A 228 -3.65 -0.11 4.53
CA TYR A 228 -3.81 0.87 5.61
C TYR A 228 -2.60 0.85 6.56
N TYR A 229 -2.24 -0.30 7.10
CA TYR A 229 -1.13 -0.41 8.06
C TYR A 229 0.24 -0.16 7.43
N LEU A 230 0.45 -0.58 6.18
CA LEU A 230 1.67 -0.25 5.45
C LEU A 230 1.81 1.27 5.27
N SER A 231 0.71 1.96 4.95
CA SER A 231 0.69 3.43 4.85
C SER A 231 1.01 4.10 6.20
N ILE A 232 0.50 3.55 7.30
CA ILE A 232 0.83 4.01 8.66
C ILE A 232 2.34 3.89 8.94
N ILE A 233 2.95 2.76 8.57
CA ILE A 233 4.38 2.53 8.75
C ILE A 233 5.22 3.55 7.95
N PHE A 234 4.93 3.71 6.65
CA PHE A 234 5.72 4.58 5.77
C PHE A 234 5.60 6.07 6.13
N LEU A 235 4.45 6.51 6.66
CA LEU A 235 4.34 7.88 7.18
C LEU A 235 5.27 8.12 8.38
N ARG A 236 5.52 7.11 9.22
CA ARG A 236 6.14 7.32 10.55
C ARG A 236 7.61 6.94 10.59
N ARG A 237 8.02 5.93 9.83
CA ARG A 237 9.37 5.35 9.87
C ARG A 237 10.49 6.33 9.50
N GLU A 238 10.20 7.33 8.68
CA GLU A 238 11.16 8.36 8.24
C GLU A 238 11.70 9.23 9.39
N TYR A 239 10.96 9.27 10.50
CA TYR A 239 11.30 10.05 11.68
C TYR A 239 11.86 9.21 12.83
N ILE A 240 11.89 7.89 12.70
CA ILE A 240 12.49 7.00 13.69
C ILE A 240 14.00 6.89 13.44
N PRO A 241 14.83 6.90 14.50
CA PRO A 241 16.27 6.69 14.42
C PRO A 241 16.62 5.42 13.66
N PHE A 242 17.59 5.47 12.75
CA PHE A 242 18.05 4.21 12.12
C PHE A 242 18.84 3.34 13.12
N LEU A 243 19.69 3.98 13.93
CA LEU A 243 20.48 3.34 15.00
C LEU A 243 20.32 4.13 16.31
N PRO A 244 19.41 3.72 17.22
CA PRO A 244 19.16 4.43 18.47
C PRO A 244 20.19 4.06 19.55
N VAL A 245 21.46 4.38 19.31
CA VAL A 245 22.56 3.98 20.21
C VAL A 245 22.41 4.60 21.60
N ALA A 246 22.16 5.91 21.66
CA ALA A 246 22.06 6.68 22.90
C ALA A 246 20.62 6.87 23.40
N GLU A 247 19.62 6.43 22.62
CA GLU A 247 18.23 6.75 22.89
C GLU A 247 17.60 5.78 23.90
N THR A 248 16.84 6.35 24.82
CA THR A 248 16.16 5.63 25.93
C THR A 248 14.64 5.86 25.92
N ALA A 249 14.15 6.60 24.92
CA ALA A 249 12.76 6.90 24.71
C ALA A 249 12.51 7.20 23.22
N PRO A 250 11.27 7.10 22.73
CA PRO A 250 10.90 7.52 21.38
C PRO A 250 11.31 8.97 21.12
N ARG A 251 12.12 9.19 20.09
CA ARG A 251 12.44 10.52 19.56
C ARG A 251 13.00 10.44 18.16
N GLY A 252 13.01 11.55 17.44
CA GLY A 252 13.77 11.66 16.20
C GLY A 252 13.48 12.93 15.41
N PRO A 253 13.90 12.98 14.13
CA PRO A 253 15.02 12.20 13.63
C PRO A 253 16.31 12.58 14.38
N ILE A 254 17.23 11.63 14.54
CA ILE A 254 18.56 11.89 15.14
C ILE A 254 19.68 11.93 14.09
N ASP A 255 19.37 11.46 12.88
CA ASP A 255 20.23 11.50 11.70
C ASP A 255 19.85 12.69 10.80
N PRO A 256 20.83 13.43 10.24
CA PRO A 256 20.56 14.50 9.28
C PRO A 256 19.69 14.04 8.09
N PRO A 257 18.81 14.91 7.55
CA PRO A 257 18.61 16.31 7.96
C PRO A 257 17.65 16.44 9.17
N LEU A 258 18.08 17.12 10.22
CA LEU A 258 17.30 17.22 11.46
C LEU A 258 16.08 18.14 11.30
N LEU A 259 15.02 17.89 12.06
CA LEU A 259 13.90 18.82 12.16
C LEU A 259 14.33 20.08 12.92
N THR A 260 13.94 21.24 12.40
CA THR A 260 14.25 22.54 13.02
C THR A 260 13.27 22.90 14.14
N ALA A 261 12.04 22.39 14.07
CA ALA A 261 11.00 22.59 15.07
C ALA A 261 11.04 21.49 16.16
N VAL A 262 10.65 21.86 17.38
CA VAL A 262 10.49 20.93 18.50
C VAL A 262 9.09 20.31 18.43
N ALA A 263 9.03 18.98 18.58
CA ALA A 263 7.76 18.26 18.58
C ALA A 263 6.91 18.59 19.83
N PRO A 264 5.57 18.62 19.72
CA PRO A 264 4.69 18.67 20.87
C PRO A 264 4.93 17.52 21.84
N ALA A 265 4.62 17.74 23.12
CA ALA A 265 4.70 16.69 24.13
C ALA A 265 3.84 15.48 23.72
N GLY A 266 4.38 14.27 23.87
CA GLY A 266 3.70 13.02 23.50
C GLY A 266 3.78 12.63 22.03
N TRP A 267 4.16 13.53 21.12
CA TRP A 267 4.13 13.25 19.68
C TRP A 267 5.00 12.06 19.27
N TRP A 268 6.23 11.98 19.79
CA TRP A 268 7.14 10.87 19.49
C TRP A 268 6.66 9.54 20.05
N ASP A 269 6.00 9.59 21.21
CA ASP A 269 5.45 8.41 21.86
C ASP A 269 4.27 7.83 21.04
N GLU A 270 3.34 8.68 20.63
CA GLU A 270 2.22 8.31 19.76
C GLU A 270 2.71 7.79 18.40
N ASN A 271 3.68 8.47 17.79
CA ASN A 271 4.27 8.07 16.51
C ASN A 271 4.88 6.66 16.60
N ALA A 272 5.62 6.35 17.66
CA ALA A 272 6.19 5.02 17.88
C ALA A 272 5.09 3.97 18.15
N ALA A 273 4.12 4.29 19.01
CA ALA A 273 3.03 3.38 19.35
C ALA A 273 2.25 2.95 18.10
N GLU A 274 1.85 3.90 17.26
CA GLU A 274 1.10 3.63 16.03
C GLU A 274 1.94 2.89 14.97
N LEU A 275 3.23 3.21 14.85
CA LEU A 275 4.14 2.53 13.93
C LEU A 275 4.27 1.04 14.26
N PHE A 276 4.58 0.72 15.52
CA PHE A 276 4.83 -0.66 15.92
C PHE A 276 3.54 -1.46 16.11
N ASP A 277 2.42 -0.82 16.46
CA ASP A 277 1.11 -1.48 16.36
C ASP A 277 0.83 -1.87 14.91
N ALA A 278 1.01 -0.97 13.94
CA ALA A 278 0.77 -1.29 12.52
C ALA A 278 1.60 -2.49 12.02
N ALA A 279 2.88 -2.59 12.42
CA ALA A 279 3.72 -3.74 12.11
C ALA A 279 3.19 -5.05 12.73
N ALA A 280 2.67 -4.99 13.96
CA ALA A 280 2.04 -6.14 14.60
C ALA A 280 0.72 -6.52 13.90
N GLN A 281 -0.13 -5.54 13.55
CA GLN A 281 -1.41 -5.77 12.88
C GLN A 281 -1.23 -6.44 11.51
N ILE A 282 -0.22 -6.06 10.72
CA ILE A 282 0.12 -6.75 9.47
C ILE A 282 0.39 -8.24 9.72
N THR A 283 1.17 -8.55 10.75
CA THR A 283 1.52 -9.93 11.11
C THR A 283 0.29 -10.72 11.55
N TYR A 284 -0.56 -10.11 12.38
CA TYR A 284 -1.79 -10.76 12.83
C TYR A 284 -2.75 -11.06 11.68
N ILE A 285 -2.91 -10.13 10.73
CA ILE A 285 -3.75 -10.36 9.54
C ILE A 285 -3.26 -11.58 8.76
N THR A 286 -1.95 -11.70 8.52
CA THR A 286 -1.41 -12.82 7.76
C THR A 286 -1.50 -14.15 8.50
N GLU A 287 -1.32 -14.16 9.82
CA GLU A 287 -1.52 -15.36 10.62
C GLU A 287 -3.00 -15.78 10.66
N GLU A 288 -3.93 -14.83 10.81
CA GLU A 288 -5.38 -15.13 10.76
C GLU A 288 -5.80 -15.65 9.36
N LEU A 289 -5.19 -15.16 8.26
CA LEU A 289 -5.41 -15.68 6.91
C LEU A 289 -4.95 -17.14 6.78
N LEU A 290 -3.77 -17.48 7.31
CA LEU A 290 -3.27 -18.85 7.32
C LEU A 290 -4.19 -19.78 8.11
N GLN A 291 -4.66 -19.34 9.28
CA GLN A 291 -5.63 -20.08 10.11
C GLN A 291 -6.98 -20.26 9.41
N ALA A 292 -7.41 -19.29 8.61
CA ALA A 292 -8.64 -19.35 7.83
C ALA A 292 -8.49 -20.12 6.50
N ASN A 293 -7.33 -20.74 6.23
CA ASN A 293 -7.01 -21.44 4.98
C ASN A 293 -7.20 -20.57 3.72
N ALA A 294 -6.83 -19.28 3.82
CA ALA A 294 -6.87 -18.31 2.74
C ALA A 294 -5.51 -17.59 2.60
N PRO A 295 -4.40 -18.31 2.33
CA PRO A 295 -3.07 -17.71 2.27
C PRO A 295 -2.93 -16.70 1.13
N LEU A 296 -2.55 -15.46 1.45
CA LEU A 296 -2.43 -14.37 0.48
C LEU A 296 -1.03 -14.32 -0.16
N MET A 297 -0.71 -15.22 -1.08
CA MET A 297 0.64 -15.35 -1.65
C MET A 297 1.03 -14.29 -2.68
N MET A 298 0.43 -13.09 -2.68
CA MET A 298 0.76 -12.02 -3.64
C MET A 298 2.08 -11.31 -3.22
N PRO A 299 2.96 -10.90 -4.16
CA PRO A 299 4.17 -10.13 -3.82
C PRO A 299 3.88 -8.86 -3.00
N TYR A 300 2.76 -8.16 -3.22
CA TYR A 300 2.38 -7.00 -2.41
C TYR A 300 2.17 -7.33 -0.93
N ALA A 301 1.51 -8.46 -0.63
CA ALA A 301 1.37 -8.92 0.75
C ALA A 301 2.74 -9.31 1.34
N GLY A 302 3.60 -9.94 0.53
CA GLY A 302 5.00 -10.18 0.88
C GLY A 302 5.76 -8.92 1.24
N PHE A 303 5.61 -7.84 0.46
CA PHE A 303 6.21 -6.54 0.77
C PHE A 303 5.69 -5.96 2.09
N CYS A 304 4.39 -6.07 2.36
CA CYS A 304 3.81 -5.66 3.64
C CYS A 304 4.44 -6.41 4.82
N VAL A 305 4.53 -7.75 4.71
CA VAL A 305 5.12 -8.63 5.73
C VAL A 305 6.61 -8.37 5.91
N TYR A 306 7.33 -8.12 4.81
CA TYR A 306 8.73 -7.73 4.82
C TYR A 306 8.96 -6.44 5.61
N THR A 307 8.19 -5.38 5.33
CA THR A 307 8.29 -4.13 6.09
C THR A 307 7.93 -4.33 7.56
N ALA A 308 6.88 -5.12 7.86
CA ALA A 308 6.52 -5.44 9.24
C ALA A 308 7.64 -6.21 9.96
N ALA A 309 8.29 -7.17 9.30
CA ALA A 309 9.41 -7.93 9.85
C ALA A 309 10.57 -7.00 10.26
N ALA A 310 10.92 -6.04 9.41
CA ALA A 310 11.96 -5.07 9.71
C ALA A 310 11.64 -4.25 10.96
N MET A 311 10.40 -3.75 11.09
CA MET A 311 9.95 -2.99 12.26
C MET A 311 9.86 -3.84 13.53
N ASN A 312 9.38 -5.09 13.43
CA ASN A 312 9.31 -6.03 14.54
C ASN A 312 10.71 -6.42 15.05
N LEU A 313 11.67 -6.64 14.14
CA LEU A 313 13.08 -6.87 14.51
C LEU A 313 13.71 -5.64 15.15
N TYR A 314 13.45 -4.46 14.59
CA TYR A 314 13.95 -3.20 15.11
C TYR A 314 13.50 -2.99 16.56
N ILE A 315 12.20 -3.08 16.84
CA ILE A 315 11.70 -2.83 18.20
C ILE A 315 12.03 -3.95 19.19
N THR A 316 12.30 -5.17 18.70
CA THR A 316 12.86 -6.24 19.52
C THR A 316 14.26 -5.90 20.01
N ALA A 317 15.10 -5.29 19.16
CA ALA A 317 16.45 -4.90 19.53
C ALA A 317 16.50 -3.62 20.39
N PHE A 318 15.52 -2.73 20.22
CA PHE A 318 15.50 -1.40 20.86
C PHE A 318 14.18 -1.12 21.59
N PRO A 319 13.78 -1.94 22.59
CA PRO A 319 12.43 -1.88 23.19
C PRO A 319 12.08 -0.53 23.84
N ASP A 320 13.08 0.23 24.28
CA ASP A 320 12.92 1.57 24.87
C ASP A 320 12.25 2.56 23.90
N LEU A 321 12.42 2.36 22.59
CA LEU A 321 11.80 3.20 21.56
C LEU A 321 10.31 2.98 21.37
N ASN A 322 9.70 2.09 22.13
CA ASN A 322 8.25 2.02 22.29
C ASN A 322 7.89 1.72 23.74
N HIS A 323 8.73 2.17 24.69
CA HIS A 323 8.55 1.97 26.13
C HIS A 323 8.21 0.52 26.53
N GLY A 324 8.77 -0.47 25.82
CA GLY A 324 8.52 -1.88 26.08
C GLY A 324 7.09 -2.37 25.75
N ARG A 325 6.26 -1.58 25.06
CA ARG A 325 4.89 -1.97 24.68
C ARG A 325 4.83 -3.16 23.72
N SER A 326 5.85 -3.32 22.88
CA SER A 326 5.90 -4.35 21.83
C SER A 326 6.40 -5.71 22.34
N THR A 327 5.79 -6.24 23.39
CA THR A 327 6.25 -7.46 24.09
C THR A 327 6.31 -8.72 23.22
N HIS A 328 5.52 -8.78 22.15
CA HIS A 328 5.45 -9.92 21.24
C HIS A 328 6.30 -9.77 19.97
N ALA A 329 7.00 -8.63 19.79
CA ALA A 329 7.65 -8.29 18.51
C ALA A 329 8.64 -9.36 18.02
N ALA A 330 9.38 -10.00 18.93
CA ALA A 330 10.31 -11.07 18.57
C ALA A 330 9.58 -12.27 17.93
N SER A 331 8.48 -12.71 18.54
CA SER A 331 7.66 -13.80 17.99
C SER A 331 7.01 -13.40 16.66
N LEU A 332 6.54 -12.15 16.55
CA LEU A 332 5.93 -11.65 15.32
C LEU A 332 6.95 -11.60 14.17
N ALA A 333 8.18 -11.18 14.44
CA ALA A 333 9.26 -11.20 13.45
C ALA A 333 9.55 -12.62 12.93
N GLU A 334 9.51 -13.64 13.79
CA GLU A 334 9.66 -15.04 13.36
C GLU A 334 8.47 -15.51 12.50
N CYS A 335 7.23 -15.14 12.84
CA CYS A 335 6.07 -15.40 11.99
C CYS A 335 6.24 -14.74 10.61
N ASN A 336 6.68 -13.48 10.57
CA ASN A 336 6.92 -12.78 9.30
C ASN A 336 7.98 -13.48 8.45
N ILE A 337 9.09 -13.92 9.05
CA ILE A 337 10.17 -14.61 8.32
C ILE A 337 9.71 -15.98 7.83
N LYS A 338 8.92 -16.70 8.61
CA LYS A 338 8.32 -17.96 8.16
C LYS A 338 7.44 -17.72 6.93
N TYR A 339 6.57 -16.71 6.96
CA TYR A 339 5.74 -16.34 5.83
C TYR A 339 6.58 -15.99 4.59
N LEU A 340 7.63 -15.18 4.74
CA LEU A 340 8.52 -14.81 3.63
C LEU A 340 9.23 -16.04 3.04
N ARG A 341 9.65 -17.00 3.87
CA ARG A 341 10.23 -18.26 3.40
C ARG A 341 9.25 -19.13 2.63
N GLU A 342 7.99 -19.19 3.06
CA GLU A 342 6.94 -19.83 2.27
C GLU A 342 6.75 -19.12 0.92
N LEU A 343 6.82 -17.78 0.92
CA LEU A 343 6.71 -16.97 -0.29
C LEU A 343 7.86 -17.20 -1.28
N GLN A 344 9.08 -17.54 -0.81
CA GLN A 344 10.23 -17.90 -1.67
C GLN A 344 9.93 -19.10 -2.58
N SER A 345 9.04 -20.01 -2.18
CA SER A 345 8.66 -21.14 -3.01
C SER A 345 7.88 -20.74 -4.27
N VAL A 346 7.31 -19.53 -4.28
CA VAL A 346 6.48 -19.00 -5.37
C VAL A 346 7.18 -17.85 -6.09
N TRP A 347 7.85 -16.96 -5.35
CA TRP A 347 8.37 -15.70 -5.87
C TRP A 347 9.83 -15.48 -5.49
N LYS A 348 10.67 -15.24 -6.51
CA LYS A 348 12.10 -14.96 -6.34
C LYS A 348 12.38 -13.66 -5.60
N ILE A 349 11.50 -12.66 -5.69
CA ILE A 349 11.68 -11.40 -4.96
C ILE A 349 11.76 -11.62 -3.44
N ALA A 350 11.16 -12.69 -2.92
CA ALA A 350 11.23 -13.03 -1.50
C ALA A 350 12.65 -13.44 -1.07
N ASP A 351 13.50 -13.93 -1.99
CA ASP A 351 14.92 -14.24 -1.68
C ASP A 351 15.67 -12.97 -1.25
N GLU A 352 15.43 -11.86 -1.95
CA GLU A 352 15.99 -10.56 -1.62
C GLU A 352 15.46 -10.06 -0.27
N TRP A 353 14.15 -10.14 -0.04
CA TRP A 353 13.55 -9.74 1.23
C TRP A 353 14.08 -10.53 2.42
N VAL A 354 14.16 -11.86 2.32
CA VAL A 354 14.73 -12.71 3.39
C VAL A 354 16.20 -12.39 3.64
N SER A 355 16.97 -12.14 2.58
CA SER A 355 18.36 -11.70 2.69
C SER A 355 18.47 -10.38 3.45
N VAL A 356 17.70 -9.36 3.05
CA VAL A 356 17.74 -8.03 3.70
C VAL A 356 17.33 -8.12 5.18
N ILE A 357 16.25 -8.85 5.49
CA ILE A 357 15.82 -9.08 6.88
C ILE A 357 16.90 -9.77 7.71
N SER A 358 17.63 -10.72 7.14
CA SER A 358 18.73 -11.41 7.82
C SER A 358 19.89 -10.45 8.14
N HIS A 359 20.23 -9.54 7.22
CA HIS A 359 21.23 -8.51 7.45
C HIS A 359 20.77 -7.49 8.50
N ALA A 360 19.52 -7.03 8.42
CA ALA A 360 18.94 -6.10 9.39
C ALA A 360 18.92 -6.68 10.81
N ARG A 361 18.51 -7.95 10.95
CA ARG A 361 18.56 -8.69 12.22
C ARG A 361 19.98 -8.68 12.81
N SER A 362 20.97 -9.06 12.02
CA SER A 362 22.37 -9.12 12.45
C SER A 362 22.88 -7.74 12.88
N LEU A 363 22.58 -6.70 12.11
CA LEU A 363 22.96 -5.33 12.44
C LEU A 363 22.31 -4.87 13.75
N PHE A 364 21.00 -4.99 13.90
CA PHE A 364 20.31 -4.52 15.09
C PHE A 364 20.75 -5.27 16.35
N GLN A 365 20.99 -6.59 16.26
CA GLN A 365 21.57 -7.37 17.36
C GLN A 365 22.97 -6.87 17.74
N ARG A 366 23.83 -6.61 16.76
CA ARG A 366 25.18 -6.06 17.01
C ARG A 366 25.12 -4.70 17.68
N VAL A 367 24.27 -3.79 17.19
CA VAL A 367 24.09 -2.45 17.77
C VAL A 367 23.57 -2.54 19.21
N ALA A 368 22.59 -3.40 19.47
CA ALA A 368 22.05 -3.62 20.82
C ALA A 368 23.11 -4.18 21.78
N SER A 369 23.97 -5.09 21.30
CA SER A 369 25.01 -5.74 22.11
C SER A 369 26.28 -4.92 22.32
N ASN A 370 26.63 -4.01 21.40
CA ASN A 370 27.86 -3.21 21.46
C ASN A 370 27.63 -1.76 21.02
N LYS A 371 26.87 -1.01 21.83
CA LYS A 371 26.54 0.40 21.57
C LYS A 371 27.77 1.28 21.29
N THR A 372 28.91 0.99 21.91
CA THR A 372 30.16 1.77 21.76
C THR A 372 30.71 1.75 20.34
N GLU A 373 30.65 0.60 19.64
CA GLU A 373 31.13 0.44 18.26
C GLU A 373 30.34 1.30 17.26
N PHE A 374 29.06 1.56 17.55
CA PHE A 374 28.15 2.25 16.65
C PHE A 374 27.89 3.70 17.04
N LYS A 375 28.57 4.24 18.06
CA LYS A 375 28.30 5.58 18.61
C LYS A 375 28.37 6.71 17.56
N ASP A 376 29.30 6.61 16.60
CA ASP A 376 29.50 7.60 15.55
C ASP A 376 28.90 7.16 14.21
N LYS A 377 28.07 6.11 14.20
CA LYS A 377 27.41 5.57 13.02
C LYS A 377 26.01 6.13 12.87
N CYS A 378 25.64 6.43 11.63
CA CYS A 378 24.36 7.04 11.28
C CYS A 378 23.67 6.28 10.14
N ARG A 379 22.45 6.70 9.80
CA ARG A 379 21.68 6.17 8.66
C ARG A 379 22.49 6.10 7.36
N GLN A 380 23.35 7.09 7.09
CA GLN A 380 24.10 7.19 5.83
C GLN A 380 25.20 6.12 5.71
N ASP A 381 25.77 5.65 6.82
CA ASP A 381 26.74 4.54 6.82
C ASP A 381 26.12 3.22 6.31
N TYR A 382 24.80 3.13 6.30
CA TYR A 382 24.04 1.92 5.93
C TYR A 382 23.04 2.19 4.81
N ALA A 383 23.31 3.16 3.94
CA ALA A 383 22.39 3.60 2.88
C ALA A 383 21.86 2.43 2.02
N HIS A 384 22.67 1.41 1.71
CA HIS A 384 22.19 0.25 0.94
C HIS A 384 21.12 -0.55 1.68
N LEU A 385 21.32 -0.81 2.96
CA LEU A 385 20.36 -1.54 3.79
C LEU A 385 19.12 -0.70 4.05
N GLU A 386 19.30 0.60 4.31
CA GLU A 386 18.21 1.52 4.54
C GLU A 386 17.31 1.71 3.32
N ASN A 387 17.88 1.93 2.13
CA ASN A 387 17.09 2.02 0.89
C ASN A 387 16.38 0.70 0.53
N SER A 388 16.81 -0.42 1.12
CA SER A 388 16.18 -1.72 0.89
C SER A 388 15.01 -1.98 1.85
N MET A 389 14.92 -1.31 3.02
CA MET A 389 13.87 -1.49 4.05
C MET A 389 12.73 -0.49 3.91
#